data_AF-A0A3B3I748-F1
#
_entry.id   AF-A0A3B3I748-F1
#
_cell.length_a   1.000
_cell.length_b   1.000
_cell.length_c   1.000
_cell.angle_alpha   90.00
_cell.angle_beta   90.00
_cell.angle_gamma   90.00
#
_symmetry.space_group_name_H-M   'P 1'
#
loop_
_entity.id
_entity.type
_entity.pdbx_description
1 polymer ?
#
loop_
_entity_poly.entity_id
_entity_poly.type
_entity_poly.pdbx_seq_one_letter_code
_entity_poly.pdbx_strand_id
1 'polypeptide(L)'
;MHELLQVLLSPAVCGKPPLNTKVGSRIVGGQAAAAGAWPWQVRMLLPVIGGTALCGGSLINSQWILSAAHCFSSTSSTLQEVSVPIVSNTQCSANYAEIMAITSNMMCAGLTEGGKDSCQVSLEQEQRGGGSRWSEGCTLGDSGGPLVSKDQSRWVQAGVVSFGEGCAQPNFPGVYTRVSEYQTWIRSQVRGSQPGFVTSIRSSSISAAHFISMAVLPALFSIFVLF
;
A
#
# COMPACT_ATOMS: atom_id res chain seq x y z
N MET A 1 -18.14 -28.26 8.84
CA MET A 1 -16.85 -28.72 9.41
C MET A 1 -15.72 -28.81 8.39
N HIS A 2 -15.92 -29.35 7.17
CA HIS A 2 -14.81 -29.46 6.18
C HIS A 2 -14.10 -28.14 5.84
N GLU A 3 -14.84 -27.05 5.58
CA GLU A 3 -14.28 -25.72 5.28
C GLU A 3 -13.29 -25.22 6.36
N LEU A 4 -13.70 -25.28 7.64
CA LEU A 4 -12.89 -24.84 8.78
C LEU A 4 -11.60 -25.66 8.94
N LEU A 5 -11.62 -26.94 8.56
CA LEU A 5 -10.45 -27.81 8.64
C LEU A 5 -9.40 -27.49 7.56
N GLN A 6 -9.82 -27.05 6.37
CA GLN A 6 -8.90 -26.65 5.30
C GLN A 6 -8.13 -25.36 5.61
N VAL A 7 -8.75 -24.43 6.34
CA VAL A 7 -8.12 -23.17 6.79
C VAL A 7 -6.96 -23.45 7.75
N LEU A 8 -7.08 -24.47 8.62
CA LEU A 8 -6.07 -24.82 9.61
C LEU A 8 -4.91 -25.68 9.06
N LEU A 9 -5.09 -26.32 7.90
CA LEU A 9 -4.11 -27.25 7.31
C LEU A 9 -3.33 -26.67 6.11
N SER A 10 -3.69 -25.47 5.65
CA SER A 10 -3.02 -24.80 4.54
C SER A 10 -1.72 -24.10 5.03
N PRO A 11 -0.57 -24.25 4.32
CA PRO A 11 0.62 -23.46 4.62
C PRO A 11 0.31 -21.96 4.56
N ALA A 12 0.84 -21.18 5.49
CA ALA A 12 0.64 -19.73 5.51
C ALA A 12 1.32 -19.07 4.30
N VAL A 13 0.54 -18.73 3.27
CA VAL A 13 1.00 -18.03 2.06
C VAL A 13 0.65 -16.55 2.15
N CYS A 14 1.65 -15.69 2.02
CA CYS A 14 1.47 -14.24 2.04
C CYS A 14 0.53 -13.74 0.92
N GLY A 15 -0.21 -12.67 1.21
CA GLY A 15 -1.12 -12.02 0.26
C GLY A 15 -2.38 -12.82 -0.10
N LYS A 16 -2.65 -13.96 0.54
CA LYS A 16 -3.86 -14.78 0.32
C LYS A 16 -4.80 -14.74 1.52
N PRO A 17 -5.83 -13.88 1.53
CA PRO A 17 -6.80 -13.81 2.62
C PRO A 17 -7.86 -14.92 2.48
N PRO A 18 -7.93 -15.92 3.39
CA PRO A 18 -8.83 -17.07 3.21
C PRO A 18 -10.32 -16.70 3.26
N LEU A 19 -10.66 -15.64 4.00
CA LEU A 19 -12.04 -15.22 4.27
C LEU A 19 -12.51 -14.04 3.40
N ASN A 20 -11.71 -13.59 2.43
CA ASN A 20 -12.02 -12.42 1.61
C ASN A 20 -12.24 -12.81 0.15
N THR A 21 -13.50 -13.11 -0.14
CA THR A 21 -13.98 -13.52 -1.47
C THR A 21 -14.20 -12.34 -2.43
N LYS A 22 -13.79 -11.12 -2.08
CA LYS A 22 -14.01 -9.93 -2.93
C LYS A 22 -13.32 -10.07 -4.29
N VAL A 23 -14.14 -10.20 -5.32
CA VAL A 23 -13.70 -10.40 -6.70
C VAL A 23 -13.25 -9.07 -7.35
N GLY A 24 -13.87 -7.96 -6.99
CA GLY A 24 -13.56 -6.62 -7.51
C GLY A 24 -12.38 -5.92 -6.82
N SER A 25 -11.73 -5.01 -7.56
CA SER A 25 -10.60 -4.17 -7.11
C SER A 25 -11.02 -2.84 -6.47
N ARG A 26 -12.32 -2.55 -6.36
CA ARG A 26 -12.86 -1.21 -6.03
C ARG A 26 -13.96 -1.30 -4.95
N ILE A 27 -13.70 -0.74 -3.76
CA ILE A 27 -14.65 -0.67 -2.63
C ILE A 27 -15.01 0.80 -2.35
N VAL A 28 -16.12 1.26 -2.94
CA VAL A 28 -16.46 2.68 -3.05
C VAL A 28 -17.27 3.17 -1.84
N GLY A 29 -16.65 3.35 -0.68
CA GLY A 29 -17.39 3.88 0.48
C GLY A 29 -16.61 4.08 1.76
N GLY A 30 -15.66 3.19 2.02
CA GLY A 30 -15.35 2.85 3.41
C GLY A 30 -16.48 1.99 3.99
N GLN A 31 -16.14 0.94 4.72
CA GLN A 31 -17.11 0.12 5.45
C GLN A 31 -16.38 -0.69 6.53
N ALA A 32 -17.11 -1.25 7.49
CA ALA A 32 -16.53 -2.21 8.43
C ALA A 32 -16.09 -3.48 7.68
N ALA A 33 -14.83 -3.86 7.81
CA ALA A 33 -14.32 -5.11 7.26
C ALA A 33 -14.92 -6.31 8.03
N ALA A 34 -15.24 -7.39 7.32
CA ALA A 34 -15.60 -8.66 7.96
C ALA A 34 -14.40 -9.21 8.77
N ALA A 35 -14.68 -9.86 9.90
CA ALA A 35 -13.65 -10.41 10.77
C ALA A 35 -12.72 -11.38 10.01
N GLY A 36 -11.41 -11.13 10.04
CA GLY A 36 -10.42 -11.94 9.33
C GLY A 36 -10.33 -11.74 7.81
N ALA A 37 -11.08 -10.80 7.22
CA ALA A 37 -10.98 -10.49 5.78
C ALA A 37 -9.61 -9.91 5.37
N TRP A 38 -8.90 -9.30 6.32
CA TRP A 38 -7.54 -8.77 6.14
C TRP A 38 -6.61 -9.36 7.21
N PRO A 39 -6.16 -10.62 7.06
CA PRO A 39 -5.49 -11.37 8.13
C PRO A 39 -4.08 -10.84 8.45
N TRP A 40 -3.50 -9.98 7.61
CA TRP A 40 -2.26 -9.27 7.88
C TRP A 40 -2.47 -7.97 8.66
N GLN A 41 -3.70 -7.48 8.82
CA GLN A 41 -3.97 -6.21 9.50
C GLN A 41 -3.67 -6.33 11.00
N VAL A 42 -2.88 -5.39 11.51
CA VAL A 42 -2.53 -5.31 12.93
C VAL A 42 -3.10 -4.04 13.53
N ARG A 43 -3.65 -4.18 14.75
CA ARG A 43 -4.02 -3.10 15.66
C ARG A 43 -2.93 -3.02 16.74
N MET A 44 -2.03 -2.04 16.67
CA MET A 44 -0.97 -1.85 17.66
C MET A 44 -1.43 -0.87 18.72
N LEU A 45 -1.42 -1.23 20.00
CA LEU A 45 -1.71 -0.31 21.12
C LEU A 45 -0.36 0.12 21.74
N LEU A 46 -0.03 1.41 21.65
CA LEU A 46 1.27 1.96 22.01
C LEU A 46 1.11 2.91 23.22
N PRO A 47 1.78 2.67 24.36
CA PRO A 47 1.70 3.55 25.53
C PRO A 47 2.24 4.96 25.22
N VAL A 48 1.55 6.00 25.68
CA VAL A 48 1.99 7.40 25.59
C VAL A 48 1.75 8.13 26.91
N ILE A 49 2.41 9.27 27.12
CA ILE A 49 2.17 10.09 28.32
C ILE A 49 0.70 10.53 28.32
N GLY A 50 -0.04 10.14 29.36
CA GLY A 50 -1.47 10.45 29.51
C GLY A 50 -2.44 9.50 28.80
N GLY A 51 -1.99 8.41 28.17
CA GLY A 51 -2.92 7.45 27.56
C GLY A 51 -2.28 6.36 26.68
N THR A 52 -3.01 5.98 25.64
CA THR A 52 -2.60 4.94 24.68
C THR A 52 -2.88 5.40 23.26
N ALA A 53 -1.84 5.46 22.43
CA ALA A 53 -1.95 5.57 20.99
C ALA A 53 -2.34 4.21 20.38
N LEU A 54 -2.90 4.22 19.17
CA LEU A 54 -3.14 3.03 18.38
C LEU A 54 -2.89 3.25 16.89
N CYS A 55 -2.03 2.43 16.31
CA CYS A 55 -1.77 2.46 14.89
C CYS A 55 -2.19 1.19 14.18
N GLY A 56 -2.41 1.34 12.88
CA GLY A 56 -2.35 0.25 11.93
C GLY A 56 -0.94 -0.34 11.83
N GLY A 57 -0.90 -1.60 11.44
CA GLY A 57 0.33 -2.29 11.07
C GLY A 57 0.01 -3.46 10.15
N SER A 58 1.06 -4.09 9.64
CA SER A 58 0.96 -5.18 8.68
C SER A 58 1.93 -6.30 9.01
N LEU A 59 1.42 -7.53 9.20
CA LEU A 59 2.25 -8.71 9.34
C LEU A 59 2.97 -8.99 8.01
N ILE A 60 4.29 -8.77 7.98
CA ILE A 60 5.13 -9.04 6.82
C ILE A 60 5.78 -10.43 6.86
N ASN A 61 5.87 -11.03 8.07
CA ASN A 61 6.06 -12.46 8.28
C ASN A 61 5.50 -12.85 9.68
N SER A 62 5.87 -14.03 10.21
CA SER A 62 5.43 -14.53 11.52
C SER A 62 6.02 -13.83 12.75
N GLN A 63 6.98 -12.92 12.58
CA GLN A 63 7.71 -12.26 13.68
C GLN A 63 7.83 -10.74 13.53
N TRP A 64 7.46 -10.17 12.37
CA TRP A 64 7.70 -8.77 12.02
C TRP A 64 6.43 -8.07 11.54
N ILE A 65 6.24 -6.86 12.05
CA ILE A 65 5.16 -5.94 11.68
C ILE A 65 5.79 -4.74 10.98
N LEU A 66 5.28 -4.36 9.81
CA LEU A 66 5.58 -3.09 9.14
C LEU A 66 4.50 -2.06 9.48
N SER A 67 4.92 -0.86 9.88
CA SER A 67 4.07 0.27 10.26
C SER A 67 4.84 1.59 10.05
N ALA A 68 4.21 2.74 10.31
CA ALA A 68 4.81 4.06 10.14
C ALA A 68 5.65 4.47 11.35
N ALA A 69 6.72 5.26 11.14
CA ALA A 69 7.63 5.63 12.23
C ALA A 69 6.98 6.55 13.28
N HIS A 70 6.06 7.44 12.87
CA HIS A 70 5.34 8.34 13.77
C HIS A 70 4.20 7.67 14.56
N CYS A 71 3.91 6.40 14.30
CA CYS A 71 3.06 5.60 15.20
C CYS A 71 3.67 5.48 16.59
N PHE A 72 4.99 5.43 16.66
CA PHE A 72 5.74 5.42 17.91
C PHE A 72 5.81 6.83 18.56
N SER A 73 4.91 7.75 18.14
CA SER A 73 4.65 9.02 18.84
C SER A 73 3.17 9.42 19.05
N SER A 74 2.12 8.94 18.33
CA SER A 74 0.69 9.32 18.65
C SER A 74 -0.49 8.61 17.89
N THR A 75 -1.75 8.79 18.41
CA THR A 75 -3.12 8.45 17.86
C THR A 75 -3.40 6.97 17.54
N SER A 76 -4.61 6.38 17.32
CA SER A 76 -5.94 6.33 18.01
C SER A 76 -6.80 5.08 17.56
N SER A 77 -8.00 4.76 18.12
CA SER A 77 -8.38 3.36 18.51
C SER A 77 -9.29 2.40 17.67
N THR A 78 -9.72 2.67 16.43
CA THR A 78 -10.69 1.81 15.68
C THR A 78 -10.18 1.37 14.30
N LEU A 79 -10.54 0.15 13.84
CA LEU A 79 -10.14 -0.39 12.53
C LEU A 79 -11.21 -0.17 11.46
N GLN A 80 -10.81 0.34 10.28
CA GLN A 80 -11.67 0.49 9.09
C GLN A 80 -11.01 -0.11 7.82
N GLU A 81 -11.77 -0.29 6.74
CA GLU A 81 -11.24 -0.49 5.38
C GLU A 81 -11.75 0.58 4.42
N VAL A 82 -10.92 1.03 3.48
CA VAL A 82 -11.29 1.91 2.36
C VAL A 82 -10.56 1.45 1.09
N SER A 83 -11.12 1.73 -0.09
CA SER A 83 -10.47 1.50 -1.38
C SER A 83 -10.49 2.79 -2.19
N VAL A 84 -9.29 3.21 -2.56
CA VAL A 84 -8.98 4.44 -3.29
C VAL A 84 -8.05 4.10 -4.46
N PRO A 85 -8.13 4.82 -5.60
CA PRO A 85 -7.22 4.60 -6.72
C PRO A 85 -5.84 5.16 -6.40
N ILE A 86 -4.79 4.56 -6.98
CA ILE A 86 -3.42 5.10 -6.90
C ILE A 86 -3.33 6.34 -7.79
N VAL A 87 -2.82 7.43 -7.23
CA VAL A 87 -2.55 8.69 -7.93
C VAL A 87 -1.08 8.71 -8.36
N SER A 88 -0.80 9.20 -9.57
CA SER A 88 0.59 9.32 -10.06
C SER A 88 1.39 10.32 -9.23
N ASN A 89 2.70 10.09 -9.04
CA ASN A 89 3.51 11.06 -8.29
C ASN A 89 3.55 12.43 -8.98
N THR A 90 3.55 12.51 -10.32
CA THR A 90 3.47 13.81 -11.03
C THR A 90 2.22 14.59 -10.64
N GLN A 91 1.06 13.94 -10.60
CA GLN A 91 -0.19 14.59 -10.17
C GLN A 91 -0.17 14.90 -8.67
N CYS A 92 0.32 13.99 -7.83
CA CYS A 92 0.38 14.24 -6.39
C CYS A 92 1.34 15.39 -6.03
N SER A 93 2.52 15.46 -6.66
CA SER A 93 3.45 16.58 -6.53
C SER A 93 2.83 17.90 -6.98
N ALA A 94 2.01 17.90 -8.04
CA ALA A 94 1.28 19.10 -8.47
C ALA A 94 0.22 19.53 -7.44
N ASN A 95 -0.52 18.58 -6.88
CA ASN A 95 -1.56 18.87 -5.88
C ASN A 95 -0.99 19.41 -4.56
N TYR A 96 0.20 18.93 -4.14
CA TYR A 96 0.87 19.36 -2.91
C TYR A 96 1.92 20.47 -3.10
N ALA A 97 2.08 21.02 -4.31
CA ALA A 97 3.21 21.88 -4.69
C ALA A 97 3.46 23.09 -3.77
N GLU A 98 2.39 23.72 -3.28
CA GLU A 98 2.43 24.90 -2.40
C GLU A 98 2.59 24.57 -0.91
N ILE A 99 2.54 23.28 -0.54
CA ILE A 99 2.54 22.82 0.86
C ILE A 99 3.82 22.04 1.17
N MET A 100 4.19 21.05 0.34
CA MET A 100 5.38 20.24 0.54
C MET A 100 5.84 19.49 -0.71
N ALA A 101 7.13 19.15 -0.75
CA ALA A 101 7.70 18.31 -1.80
C ALA A 101 7.34 16.82 -1.61
N ILE A 102 6.54 16.26 -2.52
CA ILE A 102 6.31 14.81 -2.62
C ILE A 102 7.54 14.15 -3.27
N THR A 103 8.18 13.23 -2.54
CA THR A 103 9.43 12.57 -2.94
C THR A 103 9.20 11.20 -3.60
N SER A 104 10.26 10.57 -4.15
CA SER A 104 10.17 9.25 -4.80
C SER A 104 9.76 8.12 -3.84
N ASN A 105 10.19 8.20 -2.58
CA ASN A 105 9.82 7.27 -1.50
C ASN A 105 8.39 7.47 -0.97
N MET A 106 7.61 8.38 -1.57
CA MET A 106 6.18 8.56 -1.33
C MET A 106 5.35 8.07 -2.52
N MET A 107 4.11 7.69 -2.24
CA MET A 107 3.05 7.43 -3.22
C MET A 107 1.72 7.94 -2.68
N CYS A 108 0.77 8.23 -3.55
CA CYS A 108 -0.50 8.82 -3.14
C CYS A 108 -1.67 7.96 -3.62
N ALA A 109 -2.77 7.95 -2.86
CA ALA A 109 -4.00 7.27 -3.23
C ALA A 109 -5.21 8.01 -2.66
N GLY A 110 -6.20 8.29 -3.50
CA GLY A 110 -7.36 9.11 -3.17
C GLY A 110 -8.21 9.41 -4.39
N LEU A 111 -9.43 9.90 -4.17
CA LEU A 111 -10.30 10.40 -5.25
C LEU A 111 -10.02 11.89 -5.49
N THR A 112 -10.04 12.34 -6.75
CA THR A 112 -9.88 13.76 -7.08
C THR A 112 -11.01 14.60 -6.48
N GLU A 113 -12.23 14.06 -6.41
CA GLU A 113 -13.39 14.68 -5.78
C GLU A 113 -13.36 14.65 -4.24
N GLY A 114 -12.36 13.98 -3.65
CA GLY A 114 -12.28 13.74 -2.21
C GLY A 114 -13.32 12.73 -1.72
N GLY A 115 -13.76 12.90 -0.46
CA GLY A 115 -14.80 12.12 0.19
C GLY A 115 -14.41 10.69 0.63
N LYS A 116 -13.24 10.16 0.25
CA LYS A 116 -12.72 8.84 0.69
C LYS A 116 -11.21 8.86 0.83
N ASP A 117 -10.71 8.42 1.98
CA ASP A 117 -9.29 8.49 2.35
C ASP A 117 -8.96 7.55 3.51
N SER A 118 -7.67 7.32 3.76
CA SER A 118 -7.14 6.60 4.94
C SER A 118 -6.35 7.52 5.87
N CYS A 119 -6.58 8.84 5.78
CA CYS A 119 -5.67 9.85 6.32
C CYS A 119 -5.72 9.98 7.84
N GLN A 120 -4.54 10.27 8.39
CA GLN A 120 -4.40 10.72 9.77
C GLN A 120 -4.94 12.14 9.91
N VAL A 121 -5.90 12.33 10.81
CA VAL A 121 -6.28 13.66 11.28
C VAL A 121 -5.18 14.21 12.20
N SER A 122 -4.58 15.34 11.84
CA SER A 122 -3.85 16.19 12.78
C SER A 122 -4.83 16.96 13.66
N LEU A 123 -4.48 17.17 14.93
CA LEU A 123 -5.26 17.98 15.86
C LEU A 123 -4.99 19.47 15.66
N GLU A 124 -5.45 20.04 14.54
CA GLU A 124 -5.49 21.50 14.34
C GLU A 124 -6.85 21.98 13.82
N GLN A 125 -7.89 21.83 14.65
CA GLN A 125 -8.96 22.82 14.75
C GLN A 125 -9.80 22.62 16.03
N GLU A 126 -9.30 23.16 17.14
CA GLU A 126 -10.16 23.59 18.24
C GLU A 126 -10.15 25.13 18.31
N GLN A 127 -11.24 25.73 18.79
CA GLN A 127 -11.46 27.19 18.91
C GLN A 127 -11.65 28.04 17.63
N ARG A 128 -12.60 27.65 16.76
CA ARG A 128 -13.64 28.59 16.31
C ARG A 128 -15.02 27.99 16.52
N GLY A 129 -15.80 28.56 17.43
CA GLY A 129 -17.03 27.95 17.95
C GLY A 129 -18.18 27.92 16.92
N GLY A 130 -18.93 26.82 16.90
CA GLY A 130 -20.08 26.69 16.00
C GLY A 130 -20.68 25.29 15.86
N GLY A 131 -21.06 24.64 16.97
CA GLY A 131 -21.91 23.44 16.95
C GLY A 131 -21.21 22.11 16.59
N SER A 132 -21.27 21.15 17.51
CA SER A 132 -20.75 19.80 17.33
C SER A 132 -21.62 18.94 16.40
N ARG A 133 -21.53 19.20 15.08
CA ARG A 133 -21.96 18.23 14.07
C ARG A 133 -20.77 17.34 13.74
N TRP A 134 -20.77 16.12 14.27
CA TRP A 134 -19.77 15.10 13.93
C TRP A 134 -19.72 14.90 12.41
N SER A 135 -18.57 15.21 11.81
CA SER A 135 -18.22 14.66 10.50
C SER A 135 -17.94 13.17 10.68
N GLU A 136 -18.93 12.34 10.39
CA GLU A 136 -18.77 10.88 10.35
C GLU A 136 -17.73 10.52 9.26
N GLY A 137 -16.45 10.36 9.63
CA GLY A 137 -15.41 10.01 8.65
C GLY A 137 -13.94 10.31 8.97
N CYS A 138 -13.59 10.94 10.11
CA CYS A 138 -12.19 11.26 10.42
C CYS A 138 -11.48 10.13 11.18
N THR A 139 -10.69 9.29 10.48
CA THR A 139 -10.04 8.08 11.04
C THR A 139 -8.70 8.36 11.72
N LEU A 140 -8.77 8.87 12.96
CA LEU A 140 -7.63 8.80 13.87
C LEU A 140 -7.22 7.31 14.07
N GLY A 141 -6.03 6.91 13.62
CA GLY A 141 -5.46 5.56 13.86
C GLY A 141 -5.11 4.72 12.64
N ASP A 142 -5.48 5.13 11.42
CA ASP A 142 -5.12 4.39 10.20
C ASP A 142 -3.62 4.41 9.88
N SER A 143 -2.87 5.38 10.45
CA SER A 143 -1.42 5.51 10.34
C SER A 143 -0.69 4.18 10.54
N GLY A 144 0.27 3.88 9.67
CA GLY A 144 0.96 2.60 9.69
C GLY A 144 0.19 1.41 9.10
N GLY A 145 -1.10 1.57 8.78
CA GLY A 145 -1.89 0.58 8.06
C GLY A 145 -1.36 0.30 6.63
N PRO A 146 -1.61 -0.89 6.09
CA PRO A 146 -1.17 -1.28 4.75
C PRO A 146 -2.11 -0.80 3.65
N LEU A 147 -1.59 -0.05 2.69
CA LEU A 147 -2.25 0.13 1.39
C LEU A 147 -1.95 -1.09 0.52
N VAL A 148 -2.95 -1.96 0.34
CA VAL A 148 -2.84 -3.19 -0.47
C VAL A 148 -3.50 -3.04 -1.84
N SER A 149 -2.87 -3.61 -2.86
CA SER A 149 -3.41 -3.76 -4.21
C SER A 149 -3.45 -5.25 -4.60
N LYS A 150 -4.40 -5.64 -5.44
CA LYS A 150 -4.57 -7.03 -5.88
C LYS A 150 -3.81 -7.25 -7.19
N ASP A 151 -2.73 -8.01 -7.12
CA ASP A 151 -1.98 -8.50 -8.28
C ASP A 151 -2.34 -9.97 -8.54
N GLN A 152 -3.07 -10.21 -9.63
CA GLN A 152 -3.61 -11.52 -10.00
C GLN A 152 -4.40 -12.20 -8.86
N SER A 153 -3.78 -13.18 -8.20
CA SER A 153 -4.34 -13.99 -7.09
C SER A 153 -3.76 -13.64 -5.71
N ARG A 154 -2.97 -12.57 -5.60
CA ARG A 154 -2.32 -12.13 -4.36
C ARG A 154 -2.61 -10.66 -4.09
N TRP A 155 -2.75 -10.31 -2.82
CA TRP A 155 -2.69 -8.94 -2.35
C TRP A 155 -1.25 -8.58 -2.01
N VAL A 156 -0.81 -7.45 -2.53
CA VAL A 156 0.54 -6.91 -2.39
C VAL A 156 0.43 -5.57 -1.67
N GLN A 157 1.21 -5.40 -0.60
CA GLN A 157 1.31 -4.11 0.08
C GLN A 157 2.15 -3.15 -0.76
N ALA A 158 1.51 -2.14 -1.34
CA ALA A 158 2.17 -1.11 -2.12
C ALA A 158 2.65 0.04 -1.22
N GLY A 159 1.88 0.36 -0.18
CA GLY A 159 2.15 1.51 0.70
C GLY A 159 1.91 1.24 2.19
N VAL A 160 2.38 2.17 3.01
CA VAL A 160 2.04 2.30 4.44
C VAL A 160 1.41 3.69 4.63
N VAL A 161 0.23 3.76 5.27
CA VAL A 161 -0.47 5.02 5.56
C VAL A 161 0.45 5.96 6.32
N SER A 162 0.60 7.20 5.81
CA SER A 162 1.51 8.19 6.38
C SER A 162 0.79 9.45 6.87
N PHE A 163 0.29 10.30 5.97
CA PHE A 163 -0.31 11.61 6.26
C PHE A 163 -1.19 12.10 5.09
N GLY A 164 -1.82 13.27 5.22
CA GLY A 164 -2.43 14.01 4.11
C GLY A 164 -2.79 15.44 4.50
N GLU A 165 -3.22 16.25 3.52
CA GLU A 165 -3.75 17.60 3.77
C GLU A 165 -5.23 17.53 4.15
N GLY A 166 -5.49 17.49 5.45
CA GLY A 166 -6.78 17.05 6.00
C GLY A 166 -7.11 15.59 5.64
N CYS A 167 -8.37 15.21 5.83
CA CYS A 167 -8.87 13.88 5.45
C CYS A 167 -9.86 14.01 4.30
N ALA A 168 -9.65 13.25 3.22
CA ALA A 168 -10.60 13.15 2.12
C ALA A 168 -10.95 14.49 1.44
N GLN A 169 -10.03 15.46 1.43
CA GLN A 169 -10.25 16.73 0.75
C GLN A 169 -10.21 16.56 -0.78
N PRO A 170 -11.03 17.30 -1.56
CA PRO A 170 -10.88 17.36 -3.01
C PRO A 170 -9.47 17.78 -3.42
N ASN A 171 -8.92 17.11 -4.43
CA ASN A 171 -7.55 17.25 -4.94
C ASN A 171 -6.41 16.88 -3.99
N PHE A 172 -6.62 16.64 -2.69
CA PHE A 172 -5.56 16.22 -1.77
C PHE A 172 -5.69 14.72 -1.44
N PRO A 173 -5.11 13.81 -2.25
CA PRO A 173 -5.09 12.39 -1.93
C PRO A 173 -4.21 12.14 -0.71
N GLY A 174 -4.55 11.13 0.08
CA GLY A 174 -3.67 10.65 1.15
C GLY A 174 -2.31 10.21 0.63
N VAL A 175 -1.29 10.42 1.45
CA VAL A 175 0.12 10.15 1.15
C VAL A 175 0.61 8.96 2.00
N TYR A 176 1.29 8.05 1.32
CA TYR A 176 1.72 6.76 1.83
C TYR A 176 3.22 6.61 1.57
N THR A 177 3.93 5.96 2.49
CA THR A 177 5.31 5.51 2.27
C THR A 177 5.29 4.45 1.16
N ARG A 178 6.08 4.64 0.10
CA ARG A 178 6.17 3.71 -1.04
C ARG A 178 7.04 2.51 -0.68
N VAL A 179 6.43 1.35 -0.40
CA VAL A 179 7.14 0.15 0.08
C VAL A 179 8.20 -0.36 -0.92
N SER A 180 8.03 -0.10 -2.23
CA SER A 180 9.01 -0.50 -3.25
C SER A 180 10.39 0.15 -3.11
N GLU A 181 10.52 1.29 -2.43
CA GLU A 181 11.85 1.92 -2.23
C GLU A 181 12.59 1.37 -1.01
N TYR A 182 11.86 0.70 -0.11
CA TYR A 182 12.40 0.18 1.15
C TYR A 182 12.73 -1.33 1.11
N GLN A 183 12.56 -2.00 -0.03
CA GLN A 183 12.75 -3.46 -0.17
C GLN A 183 14.11 -3.94 0.37
N THR A 184 15.19 -3.24 0.00
CA THR A 184 16.56 -3.57 0.43
C THR A 184 16.74 -3.40 1.94
N TRP A 185 16.13 -2.36 2.52
CA TRP A 185 16.16 -2.11 3.96
C TRP A 185 15.31 -3.14 4.72
N ILE A 186 14.09 -3.44 4.27
CA ILE A 186 13.23 -4.47 4.87
C ILE A 186 13.97 -5.82 4.89
N ARG A 187 14.60 -6.21 3.78
CA ARG A 187 15.39 -7.46 3.69
C ARG A 187 16.60 -7.47 4.63
N SER A 188 17.21 -6.33 4.94
CA SER A 188 18.37 -6.28 5.86
C SER A 188 17.96 -6.31 7.34
N GLN A 189 16.75 -5.87 7.67
CA GLN A 189 16.23 -5.93 9.05
C GLN A 189 15.54 -7.26 9.37
N VAL A 190 14.70 -7.76 8.44
CA VAL A 190 13.84 -8.91 8.70
C VAL A 190 14.64 -10.20 8.81
N ARG A 191 14.48 -10.87 9.96
CA ARG A 191 15.05 -12.19 10.26
C ARG A 191 14.00 -13.28 10.07
N GLY A 192 14.46 -14.51 9.83
CA GLY A 192 13.59 -15.66 9.57
C GLY A 192 13.10 -15.70 8.11
N SER A 193 11.83 -16.05 7.91
CA SER A 193 11.21 -16.09 6.59
C SER A 193 11.13 -14.69 5.96
N GLN A 194 11.85 -14.46 4.87
CA GLN A 194 11.88 -13.16 4.21
C GLN A 194 10.55 -12.82 3.50
N PRO A 195 10.09 -11.55 3.53
CA PRO A 195 8.93 -11.11 2.77
C PRO A 195 9.17 -11.24 1.26
N GLY A 196 8.16 -11.72 0.54
CA GLY A 196 8.16 -11.75 -0.92
C GLY A 196 7.88 -10.36 -1.49
N PHE A 197 8.61 -9.98 -2.54
CA PHE A 197 8.40 -8.74 -3.28
C PHE A 197 8.08 -9.07 -4.73
N VAL A 198 7.02 -8.46 -5.28
CA VAL A 198 6.69 -8.59 -6.70
C VAL A 198 7.50 -7.59 -7.50
N THR A 199 8.15 -8.05 -8.57
CA THR A 199 8.72 -7.15 -9.58
C THR A 199 7.63 -6.82 -10.57
N SER A 200 7.31 -5.53 -10.73
CA SER A 200 6.44 -5.05 -11.82
C SER A 200 7.20 -5.08 -13.14
N ILE A 201 7.56 -6.28 -13.58
CA ILE A 201 7.97 -6.51 -14.95
C ILE A 201 6.69 -6.39 -15.77
N ARG A 202 6.50 -5.23 -16.41
CA ARG A 202 5.66 -5.18 -17.61
C ARG A 202 6.19 -6.29 -18.51
N SER A 203 5.34 -7.24 -18.91
CA SER A 203 5.67 -8.16 -19.99
C SER A 203 5.86 -7.34 -21.27
N SER A 204 7.05 -6.78 -21.45
CA SER A 204 7.61 -6.52 -22.76
C SER A 204 7.70 -7.88 -23.42
N SER A 205 6.65 -8.22 -24.18
CA SER A 205 6.65 -9.37 -25.07
C SER A 205 7.92 -9.30 -25.90
N ILE A 206 8.91 -10.12 -25.56
CA ILE A 206 10.06 -10.31 -26.42
C ILE A 206 9.47 -10.95 -27.66
N SER A 207 9.32 -10.14 -28.72
CA SER A 207 8.88 -10.63 -30.01
C SER A 207 9.78 -11.81 -30.35
N ALA A 208 9.19 -12.99 -30.50
CA ALA A 208 9.94 -14.19 -30.80
C ALA A 208 10.58 -14.01 -32.18
N ALA A 209 11.86 -13.60 -32.17
CA ALA A 209 12.62 -13.38 -33.39
C ALA A 209 12.52 -14.64 -34.25
N HIS A 210 12.16 -14.46 -35.51
CA HIS A 210 12.02 -15.55 -36.46
C HIS A 210 13.33 -16.34 -36.59
N PHE A 211 13.44 -17.45 -35.87
CA PHE A 211 14.38 -18.52 -36.16
C PHE A 211 13.92 -19.26 -37.42
N ILE A 212 14.02 -18.60 -38.58
CA ILE A 212 14.01 -19.29 -39.86
C ILE A 212 15.44 -19.75 -40.12
N SER A 213 15.69 -21.00 -39.75
CA SER A 213 16.88 -21.73 -40.18
C SER A 213 16.86 -21.88 -41.71
N MET A 214 17.83 -21.28 -42.39
CA MET A 214 18.18 -21.61 -43.77
C MET A 214 19.71 -21.68 -43.88
N ALA A 215 20.23 -22.91 -43.88
CA ALA A 215 21.62 -23.17 -44.18
C ALA A 215 21.81 -23.24 -45.70
N VAL A 216 22.56 -22.30 -46.27
CA VAL A 216 23.18 -22.44 -47.60
C VAL A 216 24.61 -21.90 -47.54
N LEU A 217 25.52 -22.58 -48.25
CA LEU A 217 26.99 -22.52 -48.13
C LEU A 217 27.62 -21.48 -49.12
N PRO A 218 28.96 -21.31 -49.21
CA PRO A 218 29.59 -19.98 -49.11
C PRO A 218 30.14 -19.44 -50.44
N ALA A 219 30.41 -18.13 -50.50
CA ALA A 219 31.37 -17.56 -51.46
C ALA A 219 31.92 -16.18 -51.05
N LEU A 220 33.25 -16.11 -50.96
CA LEU A 220 34.16 -15.09 -51.53
C LEU A 220 34.03 -13.59 -51.14
N PHE A 221 35.17 -13.08 -50.63
CA PHE A 221 35.74 -11.74 -50.85
C PHE A 221 34.84 -10.48 -50.77
N SER A 222 35.07 -9.65 -49.74
CA SER A 222 36.10 -8.60 -49.85
C SER A 222 36.35 -7.84 -48.55
N ILE A 223 37.60 -7.39 -48.40
CA ILE A 223 38.07 -6.37 -47.46
C ILE A 223 37.32 -5.05 -47.68
N PHE A 224 36.98 -4.31 -46.62
CA PHE A 224 37.33 -2.89 -46.47
C PHE A 224 37.32 -2.45 -44.99
N VAL A 225 38.05 -1.38 -44.72
CA VAL A 225 38.62 -1.03 -43.41
C VAL A 225 38.34 0.45 -43.11
N LEU A 226 38.03 0.77 -41.84
CA LEU A 226 37.97 2.10 -41.20
C LEU A 226 36.96 3.13 -41.76
N PHE A 227 36.11 3.66 -40.86
CA PHE A 227 36.51 4.75 -39.97
C PHE A 227 36.11 4.42 -38.53
#